data_AF-A0A3A0DBF2-F1
#
_entry.id   AF-A0A3A0DBF2-F1
#
_cell.length_a   1.000
_cell.length_b   1.000
_cell.length_c   1.000
_cell.angle_alpha   90.00
_cell.angle_beta   90.00
_cell.angle_gamma   90.00
#
_symmetry.space_group_name_H-M   'P 1'
#
loop_
_entity.id
_entity.type
_entity.pdbx_description
1 polymer ?
#
loop_
_entity_poly.entity_id
_entity_poly.type
_entity_poly.pdbx_seq_one_letter_code
_entity_poly.pdbx_strand_id
1 'polypeptide(L)' 'MIRKLKSGEYRLYSRKLDPKTRKRRNLGTFSTRAAAEKHEREVQFFKRRGH' A
#
# COMPACT_ATOMS: atom_id res chain seq x y z
N MET A 1 -4.22 1.36 -0.07
CA MET A 1 -4.71 2.59 -0.76
C MET A 1 -3.70 2.99 -1.80
N ILE A 2 -4.04 2.96 -3.07
CA ILE A 2 -3.08 3.20 -4.15
C ILE A 2 -3.27 4.64 -4.66
N ARG A 3 -2.17 5.40 -4.72
CA ARG A 3 -2.16 6.78 -5.23
C ARG A 3 -1.20 6.88 -6.41
N LYS A 4 -1.66 7.47 -7.52
CA LYS A 4 -0.80 7.81 -8.66
C LYS A 4 0.06 9.05 -8.33
N LEU A 5 1.35 8.97 -8.61
CA LEU A 5 2.31 10.06 -8.44
C LEU A 5 2.41 10.88 -9.73
N LYS A 6 2.96 12.11 -9.61
CA LYS A 6 3.27 12.94 -10.78
C LYS A 6 4.30 12.28 -11.71
N SER A 7 5.16 11.41 -11.18
CA SER A 7 6.10 10.58 -11.95
C SER A 7 5.43 9.51 -12.81
N GLY A 8 4.12 9.28 -12.66
CA GLY A 8 3.39 8.20 -13.34
C GLY A 8 3.35 6.89 -12.57
N GLU A 9 4.17 6.75 -11.53
CA GLU A 9 4.19 5.58 -10.65
C GLU A 9 3.01 5.53 -9.68
N TYR A 10 2.81 4.38 -9.06
CA TYR A 10 1.72 4.07 -8.15
C TYR A 10 2.26 3.74 -6.76
N ARG A 11 1.91 4.54 -5.76
CA ARG A 11 2.32 4.31 -4.37
C ARG A 11 1.21 3.65 -3.57
N LEU A 12 1.52 2.55 -2.90
CA LEU A 12 0.62 1.90 -1.95
C LEU A 12 0.84 2.46 -0.55
N TYR A 13 -0.23 2.96 0.05
CA TYR A 13 -0.29 3.37 1.44
C TYR A 13 -1.06 2.38 2.30
N SER A 14 -0.66 2.28 3.57
CA SER A 14 -1.42 1.59 4.61
C SER A 14 -2.82 2.17 4.76
N ARG A 15 -3.80 1.30 5.07
CA ARG A 15 -5.18 1.74 5.34
C ARG A 15 -5.29 2.46 6.68
N LYS A 16 -4.70 1.88 7.73
CA LYS A 16 -4.62 2.49 9.06
C LYS A 16 -3.52 3.55 9.11
N LEU A 17 -3.75 4.60 9.89
CA LEU A 17 -2.73 5.57 10.26
C LEU A 17 -1.77 4.94 11.26
N ASP A 18 -0.52 5.36 11.19
CA ASP A 18 0.46 5.09 12.23
C ASP A 18 0.05 5.85 13.51
N PRO A 19 -0.05 5.18 14.67
CA PRO A 19 -0.53 5.82 15.90
C PRO A 19 0.46 6.85 16.46
N LYS A 20 1.76 6.71 16.17
CA LYS A 20 2.81 7.60 16.68
C LYS A 20 2.90 8.88 15.86
N THR A 21 2.79 8.77 14.53
CA THR A 21 3.00 9.89 13.61
C THR A 21 1.72 10.42 12.97
N ARG A 22 0.59 9.71 13.13
CA ARG A 22 -0.69 9.94 12.44
C ARG A 22 -0.57 10.01 10.92
N LYS A 23 0.48 9.41 10.35
CA LYS A 23 0.70 9.35 8.88
C LYS A 23 0.44 7.94 8.37
N ARG A 24 0.03 7.83 7.11
CA ARG A 24 -0.05 6.51 6.44
C ARG A 24 1.35 6.05 6.06
N ARG A 25 1.66 4.78 6.30
CA ARG A 25 2.95 4.18 5.92
C ARG A 25 2.98 3.92 4.44
N ASN A 26 4.12 4.20 3.80
CA ASN A 26 4.39 3.77 2.44
C ASN A 26 4.69 2.26 2.45
N LEU A 27 3.91 1.47 1.74
CA LEU A 27 4.05 0.02 1.62
C LEU A 27 4.76 -0.38 0.32
N GLY A 28 5.08 0.57 -0.56
CA GLY A 28 5.78 0.32 -1.82
C GLY A 28 5.39 1.33 -2.90
N THR A 29 6.29 1.55 -3.84
CA THR A 29 6.03 2.31 -5.08
C THR A 29 6.19 1.33 -6.25
N PHE A 30 5.25 1.35 -7.19
CA PHE A 30 5.12 0.40 -8.28
C PHE A 30 4.96 1.14 -9.60
N SER A 31 5.56 0.62 -10.68
CA SER A 31 5.47 1.25 -12.00
C SER A 31 4.07 1.12 -12.62
N THR A 32 3.27 0.14 -12.20
CA THR A 32 1.92 -0.11 -12.72
C THR A 32 0.88 -0.23 -11.61
N ARG A 33 -0.37 0.11 -11.94
CA ARG A 33 -1.51 -0.03 -11.02
C ARG A 33 -1.76 -1.49 -10.64
N ALA A 34 -1.67 -2.40 -11.62
CA ALA A 34 -1.89 -3.82 -11.41
C ALA A 34 -0.89 -4.43 -10.42
N ALA A 35 0.39 -4.04 -10.48
CA ALA A 35 1.38 -4.48 -9.51
C ALA A 35 1.06 -4.01 -8.09
N ALA A 36 0.64 -2.74 -7.94
CA ALA A 36 0.21 -2.22 -6.65
C ALA A 36 -1.05 -2.92 -6.09
N GLU A 37 -1.99 -3.30 -6.96
CA GLU A 37 -3.22 -4.03 -6.58
C GLU A 37 -2.92 -5.48 -6.17
N LYS A 38 -2.04 -6.17 -6.90
CA LYS A 38 -1.57 -7.51 -6.50
C LYS A 38 -0.92 -7.47 -5.13
N HIS A 39 -0.03 -6.50 -4.89
CA HIS A 39 0.64 -6.35 -3.61
C HIS A 39 -0.33 -6.00 -2.47
N GLU A 40 -1.36 -5.19 -2.74
CA GLU A 40 -2.40 -4.91 -1.76
C GLU A 40 -3.15 -6.18 -1.34
N ARG A 41 -3.49 -7.06 -2.30
CA ARG A 41 -4.12 -8.36 -2.02
C ARG A 41 -3.21 -9.26 -1.20
N GLU A 42 -1.92 -9.32 -1.52
CA GLU A 42 -0.92 -10.09 -0.76
C GLU A 42 -0.84 -9.59 0.70
N VAL A 43 -0.64 -8.28 0.90
CA VAL A 43 -0.63 -7.66 2.24
C VAL A 43 -1.92 -7.97 3.01
N GLN A 44 -3.06 -7.94 2.33
CA GLN A 44 -4.35 -8.25 2.93
C GLN A 44 -4.55 -9.72 3.26
N PHE A 45 -3.96 -10.61 2.48
CA PHE A 45 -3.98 -12.04 2.73
C PHE A 45 -3.14 -12.39 3.96
N PHE A 46 -1.92 -11.87 4.06
CA PHE A 46 -1.07 -12.08 5.24
C PHE A 46 -1.72 -11.56 6.53
N LYS A 47 -2.36 -10.38 6.48
CA LYS A 47 -3.09 -9.82 7.63
C LYS A 47 -4.33 -10.61 8.04
N ARG A 48 -4.91 -11.41 7.14
CA ARG A 48 -6.07 -12.27 7.46
C ARG A 48 -5.64 -13.65 7.96
N ARG A 49 -4.42 -14.09 7.66
CA ARG A 49 -3.93 -15.45 7.94
C ARG A 49 -2.91 -15.56 9.10
N GLY A 50 -2.35 -14.48 9.64
CA GLY A 50 -1.69 -14.49 10.96
C GLY A 50 -2.70 -13.98 12.01
N HIS A 51 -3.02 -14.68 13.11
CA HIS A 51 -2.17 -15.27 14.16
C HIS A 51 -1.27 -14.23 14.82
#